data_AF-A0A2D9HNP4-F1
#
_entry.id   AF-A0A2D9HNP4-F1
#
_cell.length_a   1.000
_cell.length_b   1.000
_cell.length_c   1.000
_cell.angle_alpha   90.00
_cell.angle_beta   90.00
_cell.angle_gamma   90.00
#
_symmetry.space_group_name_H-M   'P 1'
#
loop_
_entity.id
_entity.type
_entity.pdbx_description
1 polymer ?
#
loop_
_entity_poly.entity_id
_entity_poly.type
_entity_poly.pdbx_seq_one_letter_code
_entity_poly.pdbx_strand_id
1 'polypeptide(L)'
;MIGEAMLAIKALDSAFVLVQGAIAKKKDVEDMASEVGKFFTAKKQVEQHIANAKKAGNEDLLVGSALEEAITIDQQEERIERMMEKIRDHYMRKGATHRWIKIKAEAAKIEKKRAIKAKERADKNKQDELFIKDLSLVLSILVGGLFITAGILFLIFGFSAE
;
A
#
# COMPACT_ATOMS: atom_id res chain seq x y z
N MET A 1 4.66 -3.55 -10.85
CA MET A 1 5.90 -3.81 -11.61
C MET A 1 6.65 -4.94 -10.95
N ILE A 2 7.01 -6.00 -11.67
CA ILE A 2 7.73 -7.18 -11.16
C ILE A 2 9.00 -6.82 -10.35
N GLY A 3 9.72 -5.79 -10.79
CA GLY A 3 10.91 -5.30 -10.07
C GLY A 3 10.63 -4.77 -8.65
N GLU A 4 9.45 -4.21 -8.40
CA GLU A 4 9.10 -3.69 -7.07
C GLU A 4 8.86 -4.81 -6.05
N ALA A 5 8.22 -5.89 -6.48
CA ALA A 5 7.98 -7.06 -5.63
C ALA A 5 9.30 -7.75 -5.25
N MET A 6 10.21 -7.92 -6.22
CA MET A 6 11.54 -8.48 -5.97
C MET A 6 12.37 -7.59 -5.02
N LEU A 7 12.30 -6.27 -5.17
CA LEU A 7 12.93 -5.33 -4.25
C LEU A 7 12.35 -5.43 -2.83
N ALA A 8 11.03 -5.59 -2.69
CA ALA A 8 10.37 -5.78 -1.40
C ALA A 8 10.82 -7.09 -0.73
N ILE A 9 10.92 -8.19 -1.49
CA ILE A 9 11.42 -9.49 -0.98
C ILE A 9 12.88 -9.35 -0.50
N LYS A 10 13.74 -8.68 -1.28
CA LYS A 10 15.14 -8.46 -0.88
C LYS A 10 15.25 -7.57 0.37
N ALA A 11 14.38 -6.58 0.51
CA ALA A 11 14.31 -5.76 1.72
C ALA A 11 13.89 -6.60 2.94
N LEU A 12 12.95 -7.54 2.75
CA LEU A 12 12.54 -8.50 3.77
C LEU A 12 13.68 -9.44 4.16
N ASP A 13 14.46 -9.95 3.20
CA ASP A 13 15.67 -10.74 3.44
C ASP A 13 16.69 -10.01 4.31
N SER A 14 16.96 -8.75 3.99
CA SER A 14 17.86 -7.93 4.79
C SER A 14 17.34 -7.77 6.23
N ALA A 15 16.04 -7.51 6.38
CA ALA A 15 15.44 -7.37 7.70
C ALA A 15 15.47 -8.68 8.50
N PHE A 16 15.30 -9.85 7.87
CA PHE A 16 15.47 -11.13 8.53
C PHE A 16 16.88 -11.28 9.13
N VAL A 17 17.91 -10.96 8.36
CA VAL A 17 19.31 -11.06 8.81
C VAL A 17 19.57 -10.12 9.99
N LEU A 18 19.03 -8.90 9.95
CA LEU A 18 19.17 -7.93 11.04
C LEU A 18 18.52 -8.44 12.34
N VAL A 19 17.29 -8.97 12.27
CA VAL A 19 16.61 -9.52 13.45
C VAL A 19 17.34 -10.75 13.98
N GLN A 20 17.76 -11.67 13.11
CA GLN A 20 18.52 -12.85 13.54
C GLN A 20 19.85 -12.46 14.20
N GLY A 21 20.58 -11.51 13.61
CA GLY A 21 21.83 -11.00 14.18
C GLY A 21 21.62 -10.34 15.53
N ALA A 22 20.50 -9.62 15.72
CA ALA A 22 20.14 -9.01 16.98
C ALA A 22 19.80 -10.05 18.07
N ILE A 23 19.04 -11.10 17.72
CA ILE A 23 18.77 -12.25 18.60
C ILE A 23 20.08 -12.97 18.97
N ALA A 24 20.94 -13.24 17.99
CA ALA A 24 22.21 -13.94 18.19
C ALA A 24 23.16 -13.15 19.12
N LYS A 25 23.15 -11.83 19.01
CA LYS A 25 23.87 -10.92 19.93
C LYS A 25 23.22 -10.81 21.32
N LYS A 26 22.16 -11.57 21.59
CA LYS A 26 21.40 -11.57 22.85
C LYS A 26 20.91 -10.19 23.29
N LYS A 27 20.72 -9.27 22.33
CA LYS A 27 20.20 -7.92 22.58
C LYS A 27 18.90 -8.00 23.38
N ASP A 28 18.69 -7.01 24.24
CA ASP A 28 17.42 -6.89 24.94
C ASP A 28 16.31 -6.48 23.97
N VAL A 29 15.07 -6.77 24.35
CA VAL A 29 13.90 -6.55 23.48
C VAL A 29 13.74 -5.09 23.06
N GLU A 30 14.19 -4.16 23.90
CA GLU A 30 14.17 -2.72 23.65
C GLU A 30 15.20 -2.32 22.59
N ASP A 31 16.41 -2.88 22.68
CA ASP A 31 17.51 -2.65 21.72
C ASP A 31 17.29 -3.28 20.35
N MET A 32 16.26 -4.13 20.24
CA MET A 32 15.86 -4.80 18.99
C MET A 32 14.65 -4.14 18.33
N ALA A 33 14.06 -3.09 18.93
CA ALA A 33 12.84 -2.48 18.42
C ALA A 33 13.01 -1.95 16.99
N SER A 34 14.19 -1.43 16.65
CA SER A 34 14.50 -0.92 15.31
C SER A 34 14.52 -2.04 14.26
N GLU A 35 15.24 -3.13 14.54
CA GLU A 35 15.37 -4.29 13.65
C GLU A 35 14.02 -5.00 13.46
N VAL A 36 13.29 -5.21 14.55
CA VAL A 36 11.94 -5.79 14.52
C VAL A 36 10.97 -4.87 13.75
N GLY A 37 11.05 -3.56 13.94
CA GLY A 37 10.25 -2.58 13.19
C GLY A 37 10.53 -2.59 11.68
N LYS A 38 11.80 -2.71 11.28
CA LYS A 38 12.20 -2.87 9.87
C LYS A 38 11.63 -4.15 9.27
N PHE A 39 11.68 -5.25 10.00
CA PHE A 39 11.07 -6.52 9.59
C PHE A 39 9.56 -6.39 9.34
N PHE A 40 8.81 -5.80 10.28
CA PHE A 40 7.37 -5.60 10.09
C PHE A 40 7.04 -4.67 8.92
N THR A 41 7.88 -3.67 8.67
CA THR A 41 7.71 -2.75 7.53
C THR A 41 7.93 -3.48 6.20
N ALA A 42 9.01 -4.25 6.08
CA ALA A 42 9.30 -5.02 4.88
C ALA A 42 8.25 -6.12 4.63
N LYS A 43 7.82 -6.82 5.69
CA LYS A 43 6.72 -7.80 5.64
C LYS A 43 5.47 -7.17 5.01
N LYS A 44 5.06 -6.00 5.50
CA LYS A 44 3.87 -5.31 5.01
C LYS A 44 3.98 -4.92 3.54
N GLN A 45 5.16 -4.47 3.09
CA GLN A 45 5.38 -4.12 1.68
C GLN A 45 5.19 -5.35 0.78
N VAL A 46 5.81 -6.48 1.14
CA VAL A 46 5.65 -7.74 0.41
C VAL A 46 4.18 -8.17 0.36
N GLU A 47 3.47 -8.17 1.49
CA GLU A 47 2.04 -8.51 1.54
C GLU A 47 1.17 -7.57 0.69
N GLN A 48 1.49 -6.27 0.66
CA GLN A 48 0.79 -5.30 -0.19
C GLN A 48 1.00 -5.57 -1.67
N HIS A 49 2.23 -5.89 -2.08
CA HIS A 49 2.52 -6.25 -3.46
C HIS A 49 1.73 -7.51 -3.87
N ILE A 50 1.76 -8.57 -3.03
CA ILE A 50 1.00 -9.81 -3.26
C ILE A 50 -0.50 -9.52 -3.37
N ALA A 51 -1.06 -8.76 -2.43
CA ALA A 51 -2.48 -8.42 -2.43
C ALA A 51 -2.89 -7.57 -3.65
N ASN A 52 -2.01 -6.67 -4.11
CA ASN A 52 -2.27 -5.84 -5.28
C ASN A 52 -2.22 -6.66 -6.57
N ALA A 53 -1.30 -7.61 -6.72
CA ALA A 53 -1.27 -8.50 -7.89
C ALA A 53 -2.50 -9.40 -7.97
N LYS A 54 -2.88 -10.03 -6.84
CA LYS A 54 -4.13 -10.81 -6.76
C LYS A 54 -5.36 -10.01 -7.18
N LYS A 55 -5.41 -8.71 -6.86
CA LYS A 55 -6.51 -7.81 -7.26
C LYS A 55 -6.45 -7.34 -8.71
N ALA A 56 -5.24 -7.16 -9.26
CA ALA A 56 -5.04 -6.67 -10.61
C ALA A 56 -5.27 -7.75 -11.68
N GLY A 57 -5.52 -9.01 -11.29
CA GLY A 57 -5.60 -10.14 -12.22
C GLY A 57 -4.29 -10.37 -12.98
N ASN A 58 -3.20 -9.80 -12.49
CA ASN A 58 -1.87 -9.87 -13.08
C ASN A 58 -1.07 -10.83 -12.21
N GLU A 59 -0.96 -12.08 -12.66
CA GLU A 59 -0.35 -13.19 -11.93
C GLU A 59 1.19 -13.17 -11.96
N ASP A 60 1.82 -12.14 -12.57
CA ASP A 60 3.27 -11.98 -12.60
C ASP A 60 3.73 -10.92 -11.57
N LEU A 61 3.90 -11.32 -10.32
CA LEU A 61 4.70 -10.61 -9.31
C LEU A 61 6.21 -10.81 -9.52
N LEU A 62 6.63 -11.94 -10.11
CA LEU A 62 8.02 -12.33 -10.28
C LEU A 62 8.34 -12.68 -11.74
N VAL A 63 9.62 -12.63 -12.12
CA VAL A 63 10.06 -13.15 -13.44
C VAL A 63 10.09 -14.68 -13.31
N GLY A 64 9.14 -15.39 -13.91
CA GLY A 64 9.07 -16.86 -13.80
C GLY A 64 7.71 -17.41 -14.21
N SER A 65 7.48 -18.71 -13.97
CA SER A 65 6.15 -19.30 -14.15
C SER A 65 5.23 -19.00 -12.95
N ALA A 66 3.91 -18.98 -13.15
CA ALA A 66 2.94 -18.79 -12.06
C ALA A 66 3.12 -19.78 -10.88
N LEU A 67 3.65 -20.98 -11.16
CA LEU A 67 3.98 -21.98 -10.14
C LEU A 67 5.21 -21.58 -9.31
N GLU A 68 6.24 -21.04 -9.96
CA GLU A 68 7.46 -20.54 -9.29
C GLU A 68 7.15 -19.34 -8.40
N GLU A 69 6.23 -18.49 -8.85
CA GLU A 69 5.71 -17.39 -8.06
C GLU A 69 4.95 -17.86 -6.82
N ALA A 70 4.02 -18.80 -6.99
CA ALA A 70 3.25 -19.36 -5.88
C ALA A 70 4.17 -20.04 -4.84
N ILE A 71 5.16 -20.82 -5.29
CA ILE A 71 6.16 -21.45 -4.42
C ILE A 71 6.97 -20.38 -3.68
N THR A 72 7.39 -19.33 -4.37
CA THR A 72 8.16 -18.24 -3.73
C THR A 72 7.32 -17.53 -2.68
N ILE A 73 6.05 -17.26 -2.94
CA ILE A 73 5.14 -16.61 -1.99
C ILE A 73 4.95 -17.50 -0.75
N ASP A 74 4.63 -18.78 -0.94
CA ASP A 74 4.39 -19.74 0.15
C ASP A 74 5.63 -19.89 1.05
N GLN A 75 6.81 -20.02 0.44
CA GLN A 75 8.08 -20.07 1.17
C GLN A 75 8.35 -18.78 1.97
N GLN A 76 7.99 -17.60 1.43
CA GLN A 76 8.13 -16.34 2.14
C GLN A 76 7.14 -16.23 3.30
N GLU A 77 5.89 -16.66 3.13
CA GLU A 77 4.89 -16.71 4.21
C GLU A 77 5.40 -17.59 5.36
N GLU A 78 5.83 -18.82 5.07
CA GLU A 78 6.37 -19.75 6.08
C GLU A 78 7.62 -19.17 6.78
N ARG A 79 8.46 -18.44 6.04
CA ARG A 79 9.67 -17.81 6.60
C ARG A 79 9.35 -16.60 7.47
N ILE A 80 8.35 -15.81 7.09
CA ILE A 80 7.80 -14.72 7.91
C ILE A 80 7.24 -15.29 9.22
N GLU A 81 6.45 -16.36 9.15
CA GLU A 81 5.88 -17.02 10.32
C GLU A 81 6.95 -17.51 11.28
N ARG A 82 7.94 -18.27 10.79
CA ARG A 82 9.06 -18.72 11.62
C ARG A 82 9.83 -17.58 12.27
N MET A 83 9.99 -16.44 11.59
CA MET A 83 10.63 -15.28 12.20
C MET A 83 9.77 -14.65 13.29
N MET A 84 8.46 -14.55 13.06
CA MET A 84 7.51 -14.08 14.06
C MET A 84 7.57 -14.93 15.32
N GLU A 85 7.68 -16.25 15.17
CA GLU A 85 7.88 -17.17 16.29
C GLU A 85 9.22 -16.93 17.00
N LYS A 86 10.32 -16.79 16.25
CA LYS A 86 11.64 -16.48 16.84
C LYS A 86 11.63 -15.18 17.64
N ILE A 87 10.97 -14.13 17.13
CA ILE A 87 10.82 -12.85 17.85
C ILE A 87 10.00 -13.07 19.12
N ARG A 88 8.84 -13.75 19.02
CA ARG A 88 7.99 -14.08 20.18
C ARG A 88 8.79 -14.82 21.25
N ASP A 89 9.50 -15.87 20.87
CA ASP A 89 10.25 -16.72 21.80
C ASP A 89 11.41 -15.97 22.45
N HIS A 90 12.02 -15.01 21.73
CA HIS A 90 13.03 -14.12 22.31
C HIS A 90 12.42 -13.18 23.36
N TYR A 91 11.26 -12.58 23.06
CA TYR A 91 10.52 -11.77 24.03
C TYR A 91 10.11 -12.57 25.26
N MET A 92 9.65 -13.80 25.09
CA MET A 92 9.28 -14.69 26.19
C MET A 92 10.48 -15.06 27.05
N ARG A 93 11.62 -15.43 26.43
CA ARG A 93 12.87 -15.76 27.13
C ARG A 93 13.42 -14.61 27.96
N LYS A 94 13.18 -13.36 27.55
CA LYS A 94 13.57 -12.15 28.28
C LYS A 94 12.52 -11.69 29.30
N GLY A 95 11.46 -12.48 29.57
CA GLY A 95 10.39 -12.11 30.50
C GLY A 95 9.47 -10.99 29.99
N ALA A 96 9.59 -10.61 28.72
CA ALA A 96 8.89 -9.48 28.10
C ALA A 96 7.59 -9.90 27.37
N THR A 97 6.97 -11.01 27.77
CA THR A 97 5.74 -11.53 27.15
C THR A 97 4.61 -10.49 27.14
N HIS A 98 4.44 -9.73 28.23
CA HIS A 98 3.45 -8.65 28.30
C HIS A 98 3.69 -7.57 27.23
N ARG A 99 4.95 -7.20 26.99
CA ARG A 99 5.33 -6.22 25.96
C ARG A 99 5.00 -6.74 24.57
N TRP A 100 5.28 -8.01 24.28
CA TRP A 100 4.92 -8.64 23.00
C TRP A 100 3.41 -8.61 22.73
N ILE A 101 2.60 -8.99 23.73
CA ILE A 101 1.13 -8.95 23.64
C ILE A 101 0.64 -7.52 23.39
N LYS A 102 1.18 -6.55 24.14
CA LYS A 102 0.84 -5.12 23.98
C LYS A 102 1.18 -4.62 22.57
N ILE A 103 2.37 -4.93 22.06
CA ILE A 103 2.81 -4.54 20.71
C ILE A 103 1.86 -5.13 19.64
N LYS A 104 1.50 -6.41 19.74
CA LYS A 104 0.53 -7.03 18.81
C LYS A 104 -0.83 -6.32 18.86
N ALA A 105 -1.33 -6.02 20.05
CA ALA A 105 -2.62 -5.34 20.22
C ALA A 105 -2.59 -3.92 19.66
N GLU A 106 -1.50 -3.17 19.88
CA GLU A 106 -1.30 -1.83 19.34
C GLU A 106 -1.15 -1.85 17.82
N ALA A 107 -0.42 -2.81 17.26
CA ALA A 107 -0.28 -3.00 15.82
C ALA A 107 -1.66 -3.21 15.17
N ALA A 108 -2.49 -4.11 15.71
CA ALA A 108 -3.85 -4.35 15.21
C ALA A 108 -4.73 -3.08 15.27
N LYS A 109 -4.62 -2.29 16.35
CA LYS A 109 -5.33 -0.99 16.45
C LYS A 109 -4.85 0.01 15.40
N ILE A 110 -3.54 0.11 15.17
CA ILE A 110 -2.95 1.00 14.17
C ILE A 110 -3.37 0.59 12.75
N GLU A 111 -3.37 -0.71 12.44
CA GLU A 111 -3.82 -1.23 11.15
C GLU A 111 -5.29 -0.93 10.90
N LYS A 112 -6.17 -1.18 11.89
CA LYS A 112 -7.59 -0.82 11.79
C LYS A 112 -7.77 0.68 11.53
N LYS A 113 -7.05 1.53 12.27
CA LYS A 113 -7.08 3.00 12.05
C LYS A 113 -6.59 3.38 10.65
N ARG A 114 -5.55 2.73 10.14
CA ARG A 114 -5.03 2.97 8.77
C ARG A 114 -6.02 2.52 7.71
N ALA A 115 -6.69 1.38 7.89
CA ALA A 115 -7.71 0.88 6.98
C ALA A 115 -8.92 1.83 6.90
N ILE A 116 -9.39 2.33 8.06
CA ILE A 116 -10.46 3.33 8.11
C ILE A 116 -10.05 4.61 7.37
N LYS A 117 -8.86 5.15 7.69
CA LYS A 117 -8.34 6.35 7.01
C LYS A 117 -8.13 6.14 5.51
N ALA A 118 -7.73 4.95 5.07
CA ALA A 118 -7.59 4.63 3.65
C ALA A 118 -8.95 4.62 2.95
N LYS A 119 -9.99 4.08 3.60
CA LYS A 119 -11.37 4.12 3.11
C LYS A 119 -11.91 5.55 3.03
N GLU A 120 -11.74 6.33 4.10
CA GLU A 120 -12.15 7.75 4.13
C GLU A 120 -11.48 8.57 3.03
N ARG A 121 -10.18 8.34 2.76
CA ARG A 121 -9.46 8.99 1.65
C ARG A 121 -10.00 8.55 0.30
N ALA A 122 -10.27 7.27 0.10
CA ALA A 122 -10.84 6.77 -1.14
C ALA A 122 -12.24 7.36 -1.40
N ASP A 123 -13.06 7.48 -0.35
CA ASP A 123 -14.40 8.05 -0.44
C ASP A 123 -14.35 9.56 -0.73
N LYS A 124 -13.43 10.31 -0.10
CA LYS A 124 -13.19 11.73 -0.42
C LYS A 124 -12.72 11.93 -1.86
N ASN A 125 -11.74 11.16 -2.32
CA ASN A 125 -11.22 11.27 -3.69
C ASN A 125 -12.33 11.01 -4.73
N LYS A 126 -13.24 10.07 -4.47
CA LYS A 126 -14.41 9.84 -5.35
C LYS A 126 -15.37 11.03 -5.35
N GLN A 127 -15.61 11.65 -4.20
CA GLN A 127 -16.44 12.86 -4.14
C GLN A 127 -15.79 14.00 -4.91
N ASP A 128 -14.50 14.25 -4.71
CA ASP A 128 -13.76 15.31 -5.41
C ASP A 128 -13.75 15.07 -6.93
N GLU A 129 -13.60 13.83 -7.38
CA GLU A 129 -13.67 13.47 -8.80
C GLU A 129 -15.05 13.74 -9.40
N LEU A 130 -16.13 13.41 -8.67
CA LEU A 130 -17.50 13.74 -9.08
C LEU A 130 -17.73 15.25 -9.13
N PHE A 131 -17.26 16.00 -8.13
CA PHE A 131 -17.36 17.47 -8.11
C PHE A 131 -16.60 18.12 -9.27
N ILE A 132 -15.39 17.65 -9.60
CA ILE A 132 -14.60 18.17 -10.73
C ILE A 132 -15.31 17.86 -12.05
N LYS A 133 -15.89 16.66 -12.19
CA LYS A 133 -16.64 16.27 -13.40
C LYS A 133 -17.89 17.12 -13.57
N ASP A 134 -18.65 17.33 -12.51
CA ASP A 134 -19.87 18.16 -12.55
C ASP A 134 -19.53 19.63 -12.83
N LEU A 135 -18.45 20.16 -12.22
CA LEU A 135 -18.00 21.53 -12.47
C LEU A 135 -17.50 21.72 -13.91
N SER A 136 -16.78 20.74 -14.46
CA SER A 136 -16.35 20.72 -15.86
C SER A 136 -17.53 20.68 -16.82
N LEU A 137 -18.55 19.85 -16.53
CA LEU A 137 -19.77 19.75 -17.32
C LEU A 137 -20.54 21.08 -17.33
N VAL A 138 -20.72 21.73 -16.18
CA VAL A 138 -21.38 23.05 -16.11
C VAL A 138 -20.59 24.11 -16.88
N LEU A 139 -19.26 24.15 -16.73
CA LEU A 139 -18.41 25.13 -17.42
C LEU A 139 -18.46 24.93 -18.95
N SER A 140 -18.39 23.68 -19.43
CA SER A 140 -18.48 23.35 -20.86
C SER A 140 -19.82 23.75 -21.48
N ILE A 141 -20.95 23.60 -20.76
CA ILE A 141 -22.26 24.06 -21.21
C ILE A 141 -22.30 25.59 -21.32
N LEU A 142 -21.76 26.30 -20.32
CA LEU A 142 -21.72 27.77 -20.34
C LEU A 142 -20.87 28.30 -21.49
N VAL A 143 -19.67 27.74 -21.67
CA VAL A 143 -18.77 28.13 -22.77
C VAL A 143 -19.40 27.77 -24.13
N GLY A 144 -19.97 26.58 -24.28
CA GLY A 144 -20.66 26.16 -25.50
C GLY A 144 -21.86 27.06 -25.85
N GLY A 145 -22.66 27.44 -24.86
CA GLY A 145 -23.77 28.38 -25.04
C GLY A 145 -23.31 29.78 -25.48
N LEU A 146 -22.18 30.25 -24.95
CA LEU A 146 -21.57 31.52 -25.33
C LEU A 146 -21.08 31.51 -26.79
N PHE A 147 -20.49 30.40 -27.24
CA PHE A 147 -20.09 30.24 -28.64
C PHE A 147 -21.29 30.15 -29.60
N ILE A 148 -22.37 29.46 -29.21
CA ILE A 148 -23.58 29.36 -30.03
C ILE A 148 -24.25 30.73 -30.16
N THR A 149 -24.41 31.45 -29.05
CA THR A 149 -25.02 32.80 -29.06
C THR A 149 -24.16 33.80 -29.83
N ALA A 150 -22.84 33.79 -29.66
CA ALA A 150 -21.93 34.61 -30.45
C ALA A 150 -21.97 34.26 -31.95
N GLY A 151 -22.06 32.98 -32.30
CA GLY A 151 -22.21 32.53 -33.69
C GLY A 151 -23.53 32.98 -34.31
N ILE A 152 -24.63 32.91 -33.58
CA ILE A 152 -25.94 33.41 -34.04
C ILE A 152 -25.92 34.93 -34.24
N LEU A 153 -25.35 35.69 -33.29
CA LEU A 153 -25.20 37.13 -33.42
C LEU A 153 -24.31 37.51 -34.61
N PHE A 154 -23.22 36.77 -34.83
CA PHE A 154 -22.36 36.96 -35.99
C PHE A 154 -23.09 36.68 -37.31
N LEU A 155 -23.95 35.66 -37.37
CA LEU A 155 -24.77 35.38 -38.57
C LEU A 155 -25.83 36.45 -38.81
N ILE A 156 -26.46 36.99 -37.77
CA ILE A 156 -27.50 38.03 -37.90
C ILE A 156 -26.89 39.38 -38.28
N PHE A 157 -25.83 39.81 -37.60
CA PHE A 157 -25.24 41.14 -37.79
C PHE A 157 -24.11 41.17 -38.82
N GLY A 158 -23.39 40.07 -39.02
CA GLY A 158 -22.32 39.98 -40.02
C GLY A 158 -22.83 39.87 -41.45
N PHE A 159 -24.01 39.29 -41.66
CA PHE A 159 -24.62 39.18 -43.00
C PHE A 159 -25.41 40.44 -43.40
N SER A 160 -25.69 41.34 -42.46
CA SER A 160 -26.35 42.63 -42.73
C SER A 160 -25.35 43.78 -42.99
N ALA A 161 -24.05 43.48 -42.95
CA ALA A 161 -22.95 44.44 -43.13
C ALA A 161 -22.26 44.34 -44.52
N GLU A 162 -22.76 43.48 -45.42
CA GLU A 162 -22.49 43.50 -46.87
C GLU A 162 -23.67 44.13 -47.61
#